data_AF-A0A7W2PR30-F1
#
_entry.id   AF-A0A7W2PR30-F1
#
_cell.length_a   1.000
_cell.length_b   1.000
_cell.length_c   1.000
_cell.angle_alpha   90.00
_cell.angle_beta   90.00
_cell.angle_gamma   90.00
#
_symmetry.space_group_name_H-M   'P 1'
#
loop_
_entity.id
_entity.type
_entity.pdbx_description
1 polymer ?
#
loop_
_entity_poly.entity_id
_entity_poly.type
_entity_poly.pdbx_seq_one_letter_code
_entity_poly.pdbx_strand_id
1 'polypeptide(L)'
;MTRHSLVAGLLATLIGLSGCTALGKMGQVALNPSIPVGPPKDHPTEIAFSINASPTLNSNPSSVEVLAEQESSLAPSPYAVTLSAGDPYALAEKVGTLFEFLQEQYPAASPVELPEEEADLPLRSPFEHSTPGRYEDANMVLTLPRSTTPATEAVATPMAIKILQLRDDSLLRNSLYELLDKDPAKALRSTYIRDDDYLLHPGQFKFIPFTAIEPETRFVAVIADYRNQDDATWNQVLRIPPRGHQIILSVLLNDTQVLLKEQD
;
A
#
# COMPACT_ATOMS: atom_id res chain seq x y z
N MET A 1 46.29 -67.23 -55.19
CA MET A 1 45.54 -67.05 -53.93
C MET A 1 46.43 -66.20 -53.02
N THR A 2 46.11 -65.02 -52.50
CA THR A 2 44.87 -64.26 -52.33
C THR A 2 45.28 -62.82 -51.98
N ARG A 3 44.55 -61.83 -52.52
CA ARG A 3 44.75 -60.38 -52.36
C ARG A 3 44.25 -59.90 -51.00
N HIS A 4 45.09 -59.51 -50.02
CA HIS A 4 44.62 -58.91 -48.76
C HIS A 4 45.56 -57.83 -48.14
N SER A 5 46.12 -56.90 -48.93
CA SER A 5 46.92 -55.80 -48.34
C SER A 5 46.52 -54.38 -48.76
N LEU A 6 45.39 -54.19 -49.46
CA LEU A 6 44.97 -52.86 -49.93
C LEU A 6 43.62 -52.38 -49.35
N VAL A 7 43.07 -53.06 -48.34
CA VAL A 7 41.80 -52.67 -47.71
C VAL A 7 42.00 -52.12 -46.28
N ALA A 8 43.16 -52.35 -45.65
CA ALA A 8 43.41 -51.86 -44.29
C ALA A 8 43.74 -50.35 -44.21
N GLY A 9 44.05 -49.69 -45.34
CA GLY A 9 44.36 -48.26 -45.38
C GLY A 9 43.16 -47.32 -45.56
N LEU A 10 41.97 -47.83 -45.87
CA LEU A 10 40.80 -46.99 -46.17
C LEU A 10 39.69 -47.04 -45.09
N LEU A 11 39.84 -47.90 -44.07
CA LEU A 11 38.85 -48.00 -42.99
C LEU A 11 39.24 -47.20 -41.72
N ALA A 12 40.45 -46.66 -41.66
CA ALA A 12 40.95 -45.89 -40.52
C ALA A 12 40.83 -44.35 -40.69
N THR A 13 40.27 -43.87 -41.81
CA THR A 13 40.12 -42.44 -42.12
C THR A 13 38.68 -41.92 -42.01
N LEU A 14 37.73 -42.72 -41.50
CA LEU A 14 36.31 -42.37 -41.40
C LEU A 14 35.77 -42.20 -39.96
N ILE A 15 36.63 -42.21 -38.93
CA ILE A 15 36.21 -41.97 -37.52
C ILE A 15 36.45 -40.51 -37.09
N GLY A 16 36.74 -39.61 -38.03
CA GLY A 16 37.12 -38.21 -37.72
C GLY A 16 36.02 -37.16 -37.80
N LEU A 17 34.82 -37.46 -38.28
CA LEU A 17 33.85 -36.43 -38.66
C LEU A 17 32.38 -36.86 -38.43
N SER A 18 31.95 -36.99 -37.18
CA SER A 18 30.55 -36.72 -36.80
C SER A 18 30.37 -36.82 -35.29
N GLY A 19 29.99 -35.70 -34.66
CA GLY A 19 29.29 -35.77 -33.37
C GLY A 19 29.92 -35.09 -32.17
N CYS A 20 30.52 -33.90 -32.30
CA CYS A 20 30.81 -33.03 -31.15
C CYS A 20 29.96 -31.75 -31.19
N THR A 21 28.64 -31.85 -31.05
CA THR A 21 27.78 -30.66 -30.75
C THR A 21 26.72 -30.91 -29.68
N ALA A 22 26.52 -32.14 -29.19
CA ALA A 22 25.45 -32.47 -28.25
C ALA A 22 25.89 -32.62 -26.77
N LEU A 23 27.19 -32.72 -26.47
CA LEU A 23 27.66 -32.98 -25.10
C LEU A 23 27.84 -31.72 -24.23
N GLY A 24 27.85 -30.52 -24.81
CA GLY A 24 28.08 -29.28 -24.05
C GLY A 24 26.86 -28.78 -23.26
N LYS A 25 25.63 -28.99 -23.77
CA LYS A 25 24.41 -28.42 -23.17
C LYS A 25 23.69 -29.35 -22.18
N MET A 26 23.90 -30.66 -22.25
CA MET A 26 23.29 -31.59 -21.28
C MET A 26 23.86 -31.43 -19.86
N GLY A 27 25.14 -31.10 -19.73
CA GLY A 27 25.78 -30.85 -18.42
C GLY A 27 25.36 -29.52 -17.76
N GLN A 28 25.04 -28.49 -18.56
CA GLN A 28 24.65 -27.18 -18.04
C GLN A 28 23.24 -27.16 -17.44
N VAL A 29 22.30 -27.94 -17.98
CA VAL A 29 20.92 -28.03 -17.46
C VAL A 29 20.87 -28.75 -16.11
N ALA A 30 21.77 -29.71 -15.86
CA ALA A 30 21.86 -30.41 -14.58
C ALA A 30 22.38 -29.52 -13.44
N LEU A 31 23.16 -28.48 -13.75
CA LEU A 31 23.75 -27.56 -12.78
C LEU A 31 22.89 -26.32 -12.52
N ASN A 32 21.94 -26.02 -13.39
CA ASN A 32 21.03 -24.89 -13.20
C ASN A 32 19.69 -25.17 -13.92
N PRO A 33 18.69 -25.76 -13.23
CA PRO A 33 17.41 -26.16 -13.83
C PRO A 33 16.57 -24.98 -14.33
N SER A 34 17.00 -23.74 -14.08
CA SER A 34 16.37 -22.51 -14.56
C SER A 34 16.75 -22.15 -16.01
N ILE A 35 17.65 -22.90 -16.67
CA ILE A 35 18.01 -22.67 -18.08
C ILE A 35 16.90 -23.24 -18.98
N PRO A 36 16.19 -22.41 -19.77
CA PRO A 36 15.12 -22.89 -20.63
C PRO A 36 15.65 -23.84 -21.71
N VAL A 37 15.11 -25.05 -21.75
CA VAL A 37 15.42 -26.04 -22.80
C VAL A 37 14.45 -25.86 -23.97
N GLY A 38 14.91 -25.18 -25.02
CA GLY A 38 14.16 -24.96 -26.26
C GLY A 38 14.69 -23.75 -27.03
N PRO A 39 14.38 -23.59 -28.33
CA PRO A 39 14.59 -22.30 -28.99
C PRO A 39 13.85 -21.21 -28.21
N PRO A 40 14.37 -19.96 -28.14
CA PRO A 40 13.65 -18.86 -27.51
C PRO A 40 12.26 -18.80 -28.14
N LYS A 41 11.22 -18.98 -27.32
CA LYS A 41 9.85 -18.85 -27.83
C LYS A 41 9.67 -17.37 -28.19
N ASP A 42 9.29 -17.10 -29.44
CA ASP A 42 9.04 -15.75 -29.95
C ASP A 42 7.66 -15.26 -29.47
N HIS A 43 7.43 -15.31 -28.16
CA HIS A 43 6.25 -14.73 -27.54
C HIS A 43 6.54 -13.27 -27.14
N PRO A 44 5.52 -12.40 -27.08
CA PRO A 44 5.66 -11.09 -26.47
C PRO A 44 6.22 -11.23 -25.05
N THR A 45 6.99 -10.24 -24.61
CA THR A 45 7.37 -10.19 -23.19
C THR A 45 6.11 -10.03 -22.35
N GLU A 46 6.04 -10.72 -21.23
CA GLU A 46 4.97 -10.53 -20.25
C GLU A 46 5.54 -9.78 -19.04
N ILE A 47 4.80 -8.78 -18.58
CA ILE A 47 5.18 -8.00 -17.40
C ILE A 47 4.13 -8.14 -16.32
N ALA A 48 4.58 -8.31 -15.09
CA ALA A 48 3.78 -8.17 -13.88
C ALA A 48 4.28 -6.97 -13.08
N PHE A 49 3.41 -6.33 -12.31
CA PHE A 49 3.79 -5.21 -11.44
C PHE A 49 3.53 -5.51 -9.98
N SER A 50 4.50 -5.20 -9.14
CA SER A 50 4.43 -5.22 -7.69
C SER A 50 4.50 -3.78 -7.20
N ILE A 51 3.36 -3.20 -6.86
CA ILE A 51 3.24 -1.79 -6.49
C ILE A 51 3.12 -1.67 -4.98
N ASN A 52 3.98 -0.87 -4.37
CA ASN A 52 3.99 -0.59 -2.94
C ASN A 52 3.89 0.92 -2.70
N ALA A 53 2.82 1.33 -2.02
CA ALA A 53 2.59 2.71 -1.63
C ALA A 53 2.98 2.97 -0.17
N SER A 54 3.73 4.05 0.07
CA SER A 54 4.05 4.53 1.41
C SER A 54 2.78 4.78 2.26
N PRO A 55 2.79 4.50 3.57
CA PRO A 55 1.72 4.89 4.48
C PRO A 55 1.50 6.41 4.57
N THR A 56 2.52 7.20 4.23
CA THR A 56 2.52 8.67 4.21
C THR A 56 2.38 9.24 2.80
N LEU A 57 1.86 8.43 1.86
CA LEU A 57 1.76 8.80 0.46
C LEU A 57 0.97 10.09 0.26
N ASN A 58 1.55 11.00 -0.54
CA ASN A 58 0.92 12.25 -0.96
C ASN A 58 0.33 13.06 0.22
N SER A 59 0.97 12.96 1.38
CA SER A 59 0.47 13.51 2.64
C SER A 59 0.34 15.03 2.58
N ASN A 60 -0.78 15.57 3.06
CA ASN A 60 -1.05 17.02 3.03
C ASN A 60 -0.33 17.78 4.15
N PRO A 61 0.61 18.71 3.85
CA PRO A 61 1.33 19.50 4.86
C PRO A 61 0.41 20.53 5.55
N SER A 62 -0.71 20.89 4.90
CA SER A 62 -1.75 21.73 5.48
C SER A 62 -2.89 20.90 6.07
N SER A 63 -2.70 19.58 6.26
CA SER A 63 -3.64 18.82 7.08
C SER A 63 -3.71 19.49 8.43
N VAL A 64 -4.92 19.85 8.84
CA VAL A 64 -5.14 20.21 10.23
C VAL A 64 -4.73 18.98 10.99
N GLU A 65 -3.65 19.21 11.70
CA GLU A 65 -2.96 18.39 12.64
C GLU A 65 -4.10 17.59 13.41
N VAL A 66 -3.89 16.33 13.85
CA VAL A 66 -4.76 15.63 14.84
C VAL A 66 -3.87 15.10 15.96
N LEU A 67 -3.94 15.60 17.21
CA LEU A 67 -3.15 15.00 18.30
C LEU A 67 -3.67 13.59 18.49
N ALA A 68 -2.87 12.59 18.14
CA ALA A 68 -2.84 11.35 18.89
C ALA A 68 -2.15 11.63 20.24
N GLU A 69 -2.83 12.37 21.12
CA GLU A 69 -2.55 12.23 22.54
C GLU A 69 -3.16 10.90 22.97
N GLN A 70 -2.28 10.00 23.40
CA GLN A 70 -2.58 9.04 24.46
C GLN A 70 -3.62 9.66 25.42
N GLU A 71 -4.79 9.03 25.55
CA GLU A 71 -5.74 9.34 26.61
C GLU A 71 -5.03 9.21 27.98
N SER A 72 -4.48 10.30 28.47
CA SER A 72 -4.13 10.46 29.88
C SER A 72 -4.14 11.93 30.24
N SER A 73 -5.29 12.57 30.07
CA SER A 73 -5.80 13.55 31.03
C SER A 73 -7.20 13.99 30.59
N LEU A 74 -8.21 13.17 30.88
CA LEU A 74 -9.51 13.77 31.15
C LEU A 74 -9.26 14.83 32.23
N ALA A 75 -9.66 16.08 31.97
CA ALA A 75 -9.77 17.07 33.04
C ALA A 75 -10.54 16.39 34.19
N PRO A 76 -10.08 16.52 35.45
CA PRO A 76 -10.64 15.75 36.55
C PRO A 76 -12.13 16.11 36.67
N SER A 77 -12.99 15.26 36.10
CA SER A 77 -14.37 15.23 36.53
C SER A 77 -14.33 14.68 37.96
N PRO A 78 -15.22 15.12 38.85
CA PRO A 78 -15.18 14.71 40.26
C PRO A 78 -15.29 13.19 40.47
N TYR A 79 -15.52 12.41 39.41
CA TYR A 79 -15.68 10.97 39.41
C TYR A 79 -14.76 10.22 38.41
N ALA A 80 -13.76 10.88 37.79
CA ALA A 80 -12.80 10.21 36.91
C ALA A 80 -11.64 9.59 37.71
N VAL A 81 -11.34 8.31 37.44
CA VAL A 81 -10.22 7.59 38.07
C VAL A 81 -9.37 6.92 36.99
N THR A 82 -8.06 7.15 37.01
CA THR A 82 -7.09 6.47 36.13
C THR A 82 -6.26 5.49 36.95
N LEU A 83 -6.23 4.21 36.54
CA LEU A 83 -5.50 3.13 37.23
C LEU A 83 -4.42 2.57 36.31
N SER A 84 -3.17 2.54 36.79
CA SER A 84 -2.04 1.93 36.09
C SER A 84 -1.23 1.02 37.01
N ALA A 85 -0.75 -0.11 36.46
CA ALA A 85 0.09 -1.09 37.15
C ALA A 85 1.11 -1.71 36.18
N GLY A 86 2.22 -2.23 36.72
CA GLY A 86 3.29 -2.85 35.93
C GLY A 86 3.04 -4.32 35.55
N ASP A 87 2.02 -4.95 36.14
CA ASP A 87 1.67 -6.35 35.94
C ASP A 87 0.18 -6.58 36.28
N PRO A 88 -0.45 -7.67 35.79
CA PRO A 88 -1.87 -7.90 35.94
C PRO A 88 -2.33 -8.21 37.38
N TYR A 89 -1.46 -8.74 38.25
CA TYR A 89 -1.81 -9.01 39.66
C TYR A 89 -1.88 -7.69 40.43
N ALA A 90 -0.90 -6.81 40.22
CA ALA A 90 -0.88 -5.48 40.81
C ALA A 90 -2.04 -4.60 40.32
N LEU A 91 -2.52 -4.81 39.09
CA LEU A 91 -3.73 -4.13 38.61
C LEU A 91 -4.98 -4.62 39.34
N ALA A 92 -5.12 -5.94 39.51
CA ALA A 92 -6.27 -6.53 40.18
C ALA A 92 -6.40 -6.07 41.64
N GLU A 93 -5.28 -5.98 42.37
CA GLU A 93 -5.29 -5.42 43.73
C GLU A 93 -5.74 -3.96 43.78
N LYS A 94 -5.26 -3.13 42.83
CA LYS A 94 -5.64 -1.72 42.74
C LYS A 94 -7.12 -1.52 42.39
N VAL A 95 -7.66 -2.35 41.51
CA VAL A 95 -9.10 -2.34 41.19
C VAL A 95 -9.91 -2.79 42.40
N GLY A 96 -9.49 -3.82 43.11
CA GLY A 96 -10.17 -4.33 44.31
C GLY A 96 -10.24 -3.29 45.43
N THR A 97 -9.12 -2.60 45.71
CA THR A 97 -9.08 -1.54 46.73
C THR A 97 -9.95 -0.34 46.36
N LEU A 98 -9.99 0.06 45.09
CA LEU A 98 -10.91 1.11 44.64
C LEU A 98 -12.38 0.71 44.85
N PHE A 99 -12.71 -0.54 44.56
CA PHE A 99 -14.07 -1.04 44.71
C PHE A 99 -14.52 -1.09 46.17
N GLU A 100 -13.66 -1.55 47.09
CA GLU A 100 -13.95 -1.50 48.54
C GLU A 100 -14.15 -0.07 49.02
N PHE A 101 -13.25 0.86 48.63
CA PHE A 101 -13.37 2.27 48.99
C PHE A 101 -14.71 2.87 48.53
N LEU A 102 -15.14 2.55 47.31
CA LEU A 102 -16.42 3.03 46.78
C LEU A 102 -17.61 2.44 47.53
N GLN A 103 -17.58 1.16 47.92
CA GLN A 103 -18.66 0.57 48.72
C GLN A 103 -18.72 1.11 50.15
N GLU A 104 -17.58 1.41 50.76
CA GLU A 104 -17.53 1.96 52.12
C GLU A 104 -18.01 3.42 52.16
N GLN A 105 -17.63 4.22 51.17
CA GLN A 105 -18.01 5.64 51.08
C GLN A 105 -19.40 5.85 50.48
N TYR A 106 -19.82 4.98 49.56
CA TYR A 106 -21.10 5.03 48.87
C TYR A 106 -21.73 3.64 48.85
N PRO A 107 -22.23 3.15 50.00
CA PRO A 107 -22.94 1.88 50.03
C PRO A 107 -24.09 1.95 49.02
N ALA A 108 -24.21 0.92 48.18
CA ALA A 108 -25.24 0.85 47.15
C ALA A 108 -26.62 0.74 47.82
N ALA A 109 -27.17 1.86 48.28
CA ALA A 109 -28.55 1.97 48.69
C ALA A 109 -29.41 1.97 47.41
N SER A 110 -30.06 0.85 47.15
CA SER A 110 -31.15 0.76 46.18
C SER A 110 -32.24 1.77 46.58
N PRO A 111 -32.76 2.61 45.68
CA PRO A 111 -33.74 3.60 46.09
C PRO A 111 -35.10 2.93 46.32
N VAL A 112 -35.66 3.24 47.51
CA VAL A 112 -37.07 3.26 47.89
C VAL A 112 -37.63 2.03 48.62
N GLU A 113 -37.62 2.08 49.96
CA GLU A 113 -38.76 1.68 50.78
C GLU A 113 -39.53 2.96 51.13
N LEU A 114 -40.81 3.05 50.74
CA LEU A 114 -41.69 4.16 51.10
C LEU A 114 -42.23 3.94 52.52
N PRO A 115 -42.08 4.88 53.47
CA PRO A 115 -42.94 4.92 54.64
C PRO A 115 -44.32 5.47 54.23
N GLU A 116 -45.36 4.68 54.47
CA GLU A 116 -46.74 5.15 54.43
C GLU A 116 -47.00 6.07 55.63
N GLU A 117 -46.76 7.38 55.50
CA GLU A 117 -47.43 8.43 56.28
C GLU A 117 -46.81 9.79 55.93
N GLU A 118 -47.49 10.56 55.08
CA GLU A 118 -47.64 12.02 55.19
C GLU A 118 -48.54 12.49 54.05
N ALA A 119 -49.83 12.26 54.24
CA ALA A 119 -50.87 13.04 53.59
C ALA A 119 -50.81 14.46 54.16
N ASP A 120 -50.37 15.41 53.33
CA ASP A 120 -50.74 16.83 53.31
C ASP A 120 -49.55 17.75 53.02
N LEU A 121 -49.07 17.78 51.77
CA LEU A 121 -48.40 18.97 51.21
C LEU A 121 -48.76 19.17 49.72
N PRO A 122 -49.03 20.41 49.28
CA PRO A 122 -49.52 20.67 47.93
C PRO A 122 -48.42 20.54 46.88
N LEU A 123 -48.78 19.82 45.82
CA LEU A 123 -48.11 19.59 44.54
C LEU A 123 -47.43 20.85 43.96
N ARG A 124 -46.09 20.90 43.93
CA ARG A 124 -45.28 21.63 42.93
C ARG A 124 -43.92 20.98 42.71
N SER A 125 -43.85 20.05 41.76
CA SER A 125 -42.64 19.84 40.96
C SER A 125 -42.80 20.65 39.67
N PRO A 126 -41.85 21.50 39.27
CA PRO A 126 -41.71 21.83 37.87
C PRO A 126 -41.23 20.54 37.19
N PHE A 127 -42.17 19.82 36.58
CA PHE A 127 -41.84 18.87 35.52
C PHE A 127 -41.24 19.69 34.37
N GLU A 128 -39.92 19.74 34.25
CA GLU A 128 -39.32 19.94 32.93
C GLU A 128 -39.42 18.61 32.18
N HIS A 129 -40.46 18.55 31.34
CA HIS A 129 -40.62 17.52 30.33
C HIS A 129 -39.47 17.62 29.31
N SER A 130 -38.37 16.89 29.53
CA SER A 130 -37.43 16.60 28.44
C SER A 130 -38.13 15.69 27.43
N THR A 131 -38.74 16.31 26.43
CA THR A 131 -39.40 15.61 25.33
C THR A 131 -38.32 15.27 24.30
N PRO A 132 -38.07 13.99 23.94
CA PRO A 132 -37.04 13.67 22.97
C PRO A 132 -37.51 14.11 21.59
N GLY A 133 -36.85 15.10 20.98
CA GLY A 133 -37.08 15.45 19.58
C GLY A 133 -37.20 16.92 19.21
N ARG A 134 -36.77 17.88 20.05
CA ARG A 134 -36.77 19.31 19.69
C ARG A 134 -35.37 19.91 19.80
N TYR A 135 -34.87 20.49 18.71
CA TYR A 135 -33.49 20.99 18.54
C TYR A 135 -33.27 22.45 19.00
N GLU A 136 -34.16 23.00 19.83
CA GLU A 136 -34.19 24.45 20.12
C GLU A 136 -34.04 24.80 21.62
N ASP A 137 -33.47 23.91 22.44
CA ASP A 137 -33.00 24.31 23.78
C ASP A 137 -31.70 25.14 23.65
N ALA A 138 -31.84 26.44 23.85
CA ALA A 138 -30.78 27.45 23.74
C ALA A 138 -29.74 27.42 24.89
N ASN A 139 -29.60 26.27 25.56
CA ASN A 139 -28.65 25.98 26.62
C ASN A 139 -27.83 24.70 26.36
N MET A 140 -27.98 24.09 25.18
CA MET A 140 -26.93 23.19 24.67
C MET A 140 -25.76 24.03 24.12
N VAL A 141 -24.78 24.32 24.98
CA VAL A 141 -23.43 24.56 24.47
C VAL A 141 -22.96 23.22 23.92
N LEU A 142 -23.10 23.04 22.61
CA LEU A 142 -22.44 21.97 21.89
C LEU A 142 -20.93 22.25 22.01
N THR A 143 -20.34 21.82 23.11
CA THR A 143 -18.89 21.70 23.21
C THR A 143 -18.59 20.49 22.35
N LEU A 144 -18.46 20.72 21.04
CA LEU A 144 -17.60 19.88 20.20
C LEU A 144 -16.37 19.60 21.05
N PRO A 145 -15.96 18.33 21.27
CA PRO A 145 -14.72 18.08 21.97
C PRO A 145 -13.69 19.01 21.34
N ARG A 146 -13.11 19.89 22.15
CA ARG A 146 -12.16 20.90 21.67
C ARG A 146 -11.19 20.14 20.77
N SER A 147 -11.07 20.60 19.53
CA SER A 147 -10.01 20.19 18.64
C SER A 147 -8.71 20.29 19.44
N THR A 148 -8.20 19.14 19.82
CA THR A 148 -6.90 18.96 20.43
C THR A 148 -5.88 19.52 19.43
N THR A 149 -5.19 20.60 19.78
CA THR A 149 -4.21 21.25 18.90
C THR A 149 -3.03 20.33 18.64
N PRO A 150 -2.70 20.04 17.40
CA PRO A 150 -2.75 18.64 17.04
C PRO A 150 -1.37 17.92 16.86
N ALA A 151 -1.30 16.67 16.34
CA ALA A 151 -0.06 16.09 15.79
C ALA A 151 -0.03 16.33 14.27
N THR A 152 1.08 16.87 13.75
CA THR A 152 1.31 17.08 12.31
C THR A 152 1.58 15.73 11.64
N GLU A 153 0.66 14.79 11.76
CA GLU A 153 0.61 13.66 10.87
C GLU A 153 -0.05 14.14 9.61
N ALA A 154 0.80 14.47 8.63
CA ALA A 154 0.34 14.89 7.33
C ALA A 154 -0.56 13.78 6.78
N VAL A 155 -1.85 14.08 6.61
CA VAL A 155 -2.87 13.08 6.25
C VAL A 155 -2.54 12.56 4.86
N ALA A 156 -2.22 11.27 4.81
CA ALA A 156 -1.91 10.58 3.57
C ALA A 156 -3.17 10.49 2.70
N THR A 157 -3.02 10.75 1.40
CA THR A 157 -4.15 10.80 0.47
C THR A 157 -4.00 9.75 -0.63
N PRO A 158 -5.10 9.16 -1.12
CA PRO A 158 -5.06 8.31 -2.29
C PRO A 158 -4.46 9.03 -3.49
N MET A 159 -3.70 8.30 -4.31
CA MET A 159 -3.00 8.87 -5.47
C MET A 159 -3.21 7.98 -6.69
N ALA A 160 -3.46 8.61 -7.83
CA ALA A 160 -3.49 7.94 -9.11
C ALA A 160 -2.07 7.76 -9.67
N ILE A 161 -1.84 6.63 -10.31
CA ILE A 161 -0.65 6.39 -11.13
C ILE A 161 -1.08 5.92 -12.51
N LYS A 162 -0.30 6.30 -13.52
CA LYS A 162 -0.42 5.84 -14.90
C LYS A 162 0.80 5.01 -15.26
N ILE A 163 0.59 3.79 -15.74
CA ILE A 163 1.66 2.95 -16.27
C ILE A 163 1.61 3.03 -17.79
N LEU A 164 2.67 3.50 -18.42
CA LEU A 164 2.76 3.71 -19.86
C LEU A 164 3.67 2.67 -20.51
N GLN A 165 3.25 2.18 -21.67
CA GLN A 165 4.08 1.46 -22.62
C GLN A 165 4.51 2.40 -23.73
N LEU A 166 5.81 2.49 -23.98
CA LEU A 166 6.41 3.44 -24.90
C LEU A 166 7.36 2.77 -25.88
N ARG A 167 7.41 3.31 -27.10
CA ARG A 167 8.41 2.97 -28.11
C ARG A 167 9.75 3.64 -27.84
N ASP A 168 9.72 4.87 -27.32
CA ASP A 168 10.87 5.71 -27.01
C ASP A 168 10.57 6.63 -25.82
N ASP A 169 11.56 6.92 -24.98
CA ASP A 169 11.42 7.71 -23.75
C ASP A 169 11.75 9.21 -23.94
N SER A 170 12.29 9.62 -25.10
CA SER A 170 12.77 10.99 -25.32
C SER A 170 11.66 12.03 -25.14
N LEU A 171 10.45 11.76 -25.64
CA LEU A 171 9.33 12.71 -25.49
C LEU A 171 8.84 12.78 -24.04
N LEU A 172 8.80 11.65 -23.33
CA LEU A 172 8.40 11.64 -21.92
C LEU A 172 9.35 12.48 -21.07
N ARG A 173 10.66 12.32 -21.25
CA ARG A 173 11.70 13.06 -20.50
C ARG A 173 11.67 14.56 -20.71
N ASN A 174 11.11 15.02 -21.83
CA ASN A 174 11.01 16.44 -22.18
C ASN A 174 9.56 16.96 -22.08
N SER A 175 8.64 16.16 -21.53
CA SER A 175 7.23 16.54 -21.35
C SER A 175 6.97 17.09 -19.96
N LEU A 176 5.94 17.93 -19.87
CA LEU A 176 5.40 18.43 -18.60
C LEU A 176 4.27 17.54 -18.12
N TYR A 177 4.07 17.50 -16.80
CA TYR A 177 3.05 16.67 -16.18
C TYR A 177 1.64 17.02 -16.68
N GLU A 178 1.29 18.30 -16.78
CA GLU A 178 -0.07 18.75 -17.10
C GLU A 178 -0.53 18.34 -18.51
N LEU A 179 0.42 18.09 -19.41
CA LEU A 179 0.13 17.56 -20.74
C LEU A 179 -0.13 16.06 -20.70
N LEU A 180 0.65 15.33 -19.89
CA LEU A 180 0.55 13.88 -19.73
C LEU A 180 -0.68 13.47 -18.93
N ASP A 181 -1.08 14.27 -17.93
CA ASP A 181 -2.28 14.03 -17.14
C ASP A 181 -3.55 14.18 -17.99
N LYS A 182 -3.59 15.19 -18.87
CA LYS A 182 -4.75 15.43 -19.75
C LYS A 182 -4.87 14.40 -20.86
N ASP A 183 -3.79 14.17 -21.59
CA ASP A 183 -3.78 13.28 -22.76
C ASP A 183 -2.34 12.83 -23.07
N PRO A 184 -1.91 11.68 -22.50
CA PRO A 184 -0.56 11.18 -22.71
C PRO A 184 -0.33 10.78 -24.17
N ALA A 185 -1.35 10.29 -24.87
CA ALA A 185 -1.26 9.90 -26.27
C ALA A 185 -0.96 11.10 -27.17
N LYS A 186 -1.59 12.25 -26.90
CA LYS A 186 -1.33 13.49 -27.64
C LYS A 186 0.03 14.10 -27.30
N ALA A 187 0.43 14.09 -26.03
CA ALA A 187 1.72 14.63 -25.60
C ALA A 187 2.90 13.83 -26.18
N LEU A 188 2.81 12.50 -26.13
CA LEU A 188 3.87 11.58 -26.55
C LEU A 188 3.77 11.17 -28.04
N ARG A 189 2.68 11.51 -28.72
CA ARG A 189 2.53 11.34 -30.17
C ARG A 189 2.79 9.88 -30.58
N SER A 190 3.68 9.65 -31.54
CA SER A 190 3.99 8.31 -32.06
C SER A 190 4.85 7.44 -31.14
N THR A 191 5.36 7.98 -30.02
CA THR A 191 6.12 7.16 -29.06
C THR A 191 5.20 6.49 -28.04
N TYR A 192 3.97 6.98 -27.90
CA TYR A 192 2.92 6.38 -27.10
C TYR A 192 2.43 5.06 -27.71
N ILE A 193 2.20 4.06 -26.86
CA ILE A 193 1.57 2.80 -27.26
C ILE A 193 0.29 2.57 -26.47
N ARG A 194 0.39 2.55 -25.14
CA ARG A 194 -0.74 2.25 -24.24
C ARG A 194 -0.50 2.82 -22.85
N ASP A 195 -1.57 3.11 -22.13
CA ASP A 195 -1.59 3.45 -20.71
C ASP A 195 -2.56 2.55 -19.93
N ASP A 196 -2.27 2.41 -18.64
CA ASP A 196 -3.15 1.78 -17.67
C ASP A 196 -3.20 2.64 -16.40
N ASP A 197 -4.41 2.97 -15.94
CA ASP A 197 -4.65 3.84 -14.79
C ASP A 197 -4.95 3.05 -13.53
N TYR A 198 -4.32 3.42 -12.42
CA TYR A 198 -4.54 2.79 -11.12
C TYR A 198 -4.65 3.81 -10.00
N LEU A 199 -5.66 3.63 -9.15
CA LEU A 199 -5.77 4.35 -7.89
C LEU A 199 -5.15 3.51 -6.77
N LEU A 200 -4.33 4.15 -5.94
CA LEU A 200 -3.65 3.53 -4.81
C LEU A 200 -3.95 4.28 -3.51
N HIS A 201 -4.18 3.53 -2.45
CA HIS A 201 -4.36 4.06 -1.10
C HIS A 201 -3.01 4.08 -0.36
N PRO A 202 -2.84 4.97 0.62
CA PRO A 202 -1.66 4.97 1.47
C PRO A 202 -1.44 3.61 2.15
N GLY A 203 -0.21 3.11 2.15
CA GLY A 203 0.17 1.81 2.70
C GLY A 203 -0.29 0.60 1.87
N GLN A 204 -0.95 0.83 0.72
CA GLN A 204 -1.49 -0.25 -0.10
C GLN A 204 -0.39 -0.98 -0.87
N PHE A 205 -0.47 -2.30 -0.81
CA PHE A 205 0.20 -3.18 -1.76
C PHE A 205 -0.77 -3.62 -2.86
N LYS A 206 -0.34 -3.56 -4.12
CA LYS A 206 -1.12 -4.01 -5.28
C LYS A 206 -0.26 -4.80 -6.25
N PHE A 207 -0.71 -6.01 -6.58
CA PHE A 207 -0.08 -6.86 -7.59
C PHE A 207 -0.91 -6.88 -8.87
N ILE A 208 -0.29 -6.57 -10.00
CA ILE A 208 -0.88 -6.69 -11.34
C ILE A 208 -0.26 -7.93 -11.99
N PRO A 209 -1.09 -8.92 -12.39
CA PRO A 209 -0.58 -10.18 -12.94
C PRO A 209 0.09 -10.00 -14.30
N PHE A 210 0.84 -11.03 -14.70
CA PHE A 210 1.53 -11.07 -15.99
C PHE A 210 0.59 -10.79 -17.15
N THR A 211 0.93 -9.77 -17.93
CA THR A 211 0.22 -9.38 -19.14
C THR A 211 1.22 -9.20 -20.27
N ALA A 212 0.88 -9.71 -21.46
CA ALA A 212 1.69 -9.52 -22.65
C ALA A 212 1.77 -8.03 -23.03
N ILE A 213 2.99 -7.53 -23.26
CA ILE A 213 3.21 -6.17 -23.76
C ILE A 213 3.06 -6.13 -25.27
N GLU A 214 2.84 -4.93 -25.80
CA GLU A 214 2.80 -4.72 -27.24
C GLU A 214 4.19 -4.99 -27.87
N PRO A 215 4.26 -5.57 -29.08
CA PRO A 215 5.53 -5.95 -29.71
C PRO A 215 6.51 -4.79 -29.95
N GLU A 216 5.99 -3.57 -30.00
CA GLU A 216 6.74 -2.35 -30.24
C GLU A 216 7.22 -1.66 -28.94
N THR A 217 6.78 -2.15 -27.77
CA THR A 217 7.13 -1.59 -26.46
C THR A 217 8.60 -1.84 -26.16
N ARG A 218 9.34 -0.76 -25.91
CA ARG A 218 10.76 -0.77 -25.55
C ARG A 218 11.01 -0.19 -24.16
N PHE A 219 10.09 0.65 -23.69
CA PHE A 219 10.17 1.29 -22.41
C PHE A 219 8.83 1.17 -21.69
N VAL A 220 8.90 0.99 -20.38
CA VAL A 220 7.76 1.10 -19.48
C VAL A 220 8.03 2.31 -18.59
N ALA A 221 7.06 3.20 -18.49
CA ALA A 221 7.13 4.34 -17.61
C ALA A 221 6.00 4.30 -16.58
N VAL A 222 6.25 4.90 -15.42
CA VAL A 222 5.22 5.14 -14.41
C VAL A 222 5.18 6.64 -14.15
N ILE A 223 3.98 7.22 -14.19
CA ILE A 223 3.70 8.61 -13.83
C ILE A 223 2.81 8.57 -12.60
N ALA A 224 3.14 9.37 -11.58
CA ALA A 224 2.42 9.49 -10.33
C ALA A 224 1.89 10.91 -10.15
N ASP A 225 0.62 11.03 -9.74
CA ASP A 225 -0.05 12.31 -9.51
C ASP A 225 0.26 12.90 -8.13
N TYR A 226 1.52 13.30 -7.93
CA TYR A 226 1.90 13.98 -6.70
C TYR A 226 1.21 15.34 -6.60
N ARG A 227 0.74 15.70 -5.40
CA ARG A 227 0.11 17.00 -5.16
C ARG A 227 1.07 18.17 -5.41
N ASN A 228 2.35 17.98 -5.10
CA ASN A 228 3.40 18.96 -5.38
C ASN A 228 4.42 18.33 -6.33
N GLN A 229 4.34 18.72 -7.61
CA GLN A 229 5.16 18.15 -8.68
C GLN A 229 6.54 18.80 -8.79
N ASP A 230 6.69 20.02 -8.25
CA ASP A 230 7.96 20.74 -8.29
C ASP A 230 8.98 20.11 -7.34
N ASP A 231 8.51 19.57 -6.21
CA ASP A 231 9.34 18.94 -5.18
C ASP A 231 9.40 17.41 -5.28
N ALA A 232 8.70 16.82 -6.26
CA ALA A 232 8.58 15.37 -6.41
C ALA A 232 9.04 14.85 -7.77
N THR A 233 9.79 13.75 -7.77
CA THR A 233 10.09 13.00 -8.99
C THR A 233 8.87 12.16 -9.36
N TRP A 234 7.98 12.75 -10.14
CA TRP A 234 6.68 12.17 -10.48
C TRP A 234 6.72 11.13 -11.61
N ASN A 235 7.82 10.99 -12.35
CA ASN A 235 7.97 9.96 -13.36
C ASN A 235 9.24 9.12 -13.19
N GLN A 236 9.14 7.88 -13.64
CA GLN A 236 10.29 7.01 -13.84
C GLN A 236 10.10 6.14 -15.08
N VAL A 237 11.20 5.87 -15.80
CA VAL A 237 11.19 5.04 -17.02
C VAL A 237 12.24 3.94 -16.96
N LEU A 238 11.86 2.75 -17.43
CA LEU A 238 12.73 1.58 -17.49
C LEU A 238 12.69 0.99 -18.90
N ARG A 239 13.86 0.63 -19.42
CA ARG A 239 13.99 -0.07 -20.71
C ARG A 239 13.77 -1.56 -20.50
N ILE A 240 12.93 -2.17 -21.33
CA ILE A 240 12.63 -3.61 -21.26
C ILE A 240 12.83 -4.31 -22.62
N PRO A 241 13.18 -5.61 -22.63
CA PRO A 241 13.22 -6.39 -23.85
C PRO A 241 11.78 -6.68 -24.34
N PRO A 242 11.47 -6.49 -25.64
CA PRO A 242 10.10 -6.60 -26.17
C PRO A 242 9.57 -8.03 -26.30
N ARG A 243 10.45 -9.04 -26.33
CA ARG A 243 10.08 -10.43 -26.64
C ARG A 243 10.81 -11.43 -25.78
N GLY A 244 10.16 -12.57 -25.51
CA GLY A 244 10.76 -13.77 -24.95
C GLY A 244 11.13 -13.69 -23.47
N HIS A 245 10.62 -12.71 -22.73
CA HIS A 245 10.90 -12.53 -21.29
C HIS A 245 9.61 -12.52 -20.48
N GLN A 246 9.70 -12.95 -19.22
CA GLN A 246 8.70 -12.71 -18.19
C GLN A 246 9.39 -11.92 -17.09
N ILE A 247 8.90 -10.71 -16.83
CA ILE A 247 9.59 -9.74 -15.96
C ILE A 247 8.63 -9.26 -14.88
N ILE A 248 9.11 -9.19 -13.64
CA ILE A 248 8.38 -8.56 -12.54
C ILE A 248 8.99 -7.19 -12.31
N LEU A 249 8.15 -6.15 -12.39
CA LEU A 249 8.55 -4.78 -12.16
C LEU A 249 8.06 -4.32 -10.79
N SER A 250 8.97 -3.82 -9.96
CA SER A 250 8.65 -3.26 -8.65
C SER A 250 8.50 -1.74 -8.76
N VAL A 251 7.33 -1.26 -8.36
CA VAL A 251 6.98 0.17 -8.30
C VAL A 251 6.88 0.56 -6.83
N LEU A 252 7.82 1.39 -6.36
CA LEU A 252 7.78 1.96 -5.02
C LEU A 252 7.35 3.42 -5.11
N LEU A 253 6.28 3.76 -4.40
CA LEU A 253 5.77 5.12 -4.30
C LEU A 253 6.07 5.66 -2.90
N ASN A 254 7.03 6.57 -2.86
CA ASN A 254 7.36 7.32 -1.65
C ASN A 254 6.64 8.68 -1.66
N ASP A 255 6.93 9.50 -0.66
CA ASP A 255 6.25 10.79 -0.51
C ASP A 255 6.72 11.84 -1.53
N THR A 256 7.93 11.68 -2.08
CA THR A 256 8.57 12.64 -3.00
C THR A 256 9.08 12.02 -4.30
N GLN A 257 8.94 10.70 -4.51
CA GLN A 257 9.41 10.08 -5.74
C GLN A 257 8.76 8.73 -6.03
N VAL A 258 8.58 8.45 -7.31
CA VAL A 258 8.29 7.10 -7.82
C VAL A 258 9.59 6.41 -8.25
N LEU A 259 9.75 5.16 -7.83
CA LEU A 259 10.86 4.30 -8.23
C LEU A 259 10.32 3.08 -8.97
N LEU A 260 10.87 2.83 -10.15
CA LEU A 260 10.57 1.66 -10.98
C LEU A 260 11.87 0.88 -11.19
N LYS A 261 11.85 -0.40 -10.86
CA LYS A 261 12.98 -1.31 -11.06
C LYS A 261 12.49 -2.70 -11.46
N GLU A 262 13.34 -3.43 -12.17
CA GLU A 262 13.17 -4.87 -12.33
C GLU A 262 13.44 -5.56 -10.97
N GLN A 263 12.63 -6.56 -10.66
CA GLN A 263 12.80 -7.38 -9.46
C GLN A 263 13.69 -8.58 -9.80
N ASP A 264 14.79 -8.73 -9.06
CA ASP A 264 15.74 -9.85 -9.18
C ASP A 264 15.14 -11.20 -8.74
#